data_AF-A0A292RJQ9-F1
#
_entry.id   AF-A0A292RJQ9-F1
#
_cell.length_a   1.000
_cell.length_b   1.000
_cell.length_c   1.000
_cell.angle_alpha   90.00
_cell.angle_beta   90.00
_cell.angle_gamma   90.00
#
_symmetry.space_group_name_H-M   'P 1'
#
loop_
_entity.id
_entity.type
_entity.pdbx_description
1 polymer ?
#
loop_
_entity_poly.entity_id
_entity_poly.type
_entity_poly.pdbx_seq_one_letter_code
_entity_poly.pdbx_strand_id
1 'polypeptide(L)'
;MVIRTAGMREPKTNYKQSKYCIAYLDILGGKNLICKDSDNTFLNHLNMFFEDAICEAETANIFDNKDIIVKFFSDNILLAIKLNNSDTNRTNKLTKLLNIVGNIQIEILEYGYLMRGAIVEGEFYHNNKFVYGKALVEAVNIEENIAIYPRIIIQKQIQEVTPHYCYQDADGEYYLNSFLYCSGLSYVRFKNSLLDMLKKYANNQKIMQKIIWAITYYNKYYSNPYSFNTVGVQLITEKEINDIISKTSAKCYTNL
;
A
#
# COMPACT_ATOMS: atom_id res chain seq x y z
N MET A 1 34.37 -4.45 7.70
CA MET A 1 35.83 -4.53 7.46
C MET A 1 36.18 -6.00 7.29
N VAL A 2 36.95 -6.41 6.28
CA VAL A 2 37.27 -7.83 5.96
C VAL A 2 38.71 -8.13 6.43
N ILE A 3 39.03 -9.33 6.93
CA ILE A 3 40.42 -9.76 7.19
C ILE A 3 40.85 -10.55 5.95
N ARG A 4 42.06 -10.31 5.47
CA ARG A 4 42.68 -11.10 4.40
C ARG A 4 43.62 -12.10 5.07
N THR A 5 43.31 -13.37 4.98
CA THR A 5 44.25 -14.46 5.28
C THR A 5 44.23 -15.43 4.11
N ALA A 6 45.38 -15.67 3.48
CA ALA A 6 45.53 -16.61 2.35
C ALA A 6 44.59 -16.40 1.13
N GLY A 7 44.13 -15.16 0.88
CA GLY A 7 43.32 -14.84 -0.29
C GLY A 7 41.81 -15.19 -0.19
N MET A 8 41.38 -15.89 0.86
CA MET A 8 39.97 -16.17 1.12
C MET A 8 39.30 -15.01 1.88
N ARG A 9 38.04 -14.70 1.53
CA ARG A 9 37.23 -13.65 2.17
C ARG A 9 36.14 -14.31 3.02
N GLU A 10 36.34 -14.30 4.33
CA GLU A 10 35.32 -14.73 5.28
C GLU A 10 34.46 -13.53 5.76
N PRO A 11 33.15 -13.73 6.00
CA PRO A 11 32.31 -12.70 6.59
C PRO A 11 32.75 -12.41 8.03
N LYS A 12 33.04 -11.14 8.34
CA LYS A 12 33.27 -10.69 9.73
C LYS A 12 31.99 -10.45 10.52
N THR A 13 30.85 -10.43 9.86
CA THR A 13 29.57 -10.04 10.44
C THR A 13 28.80 -11.27 10.90
N ASN A 14 28.22 -11.20 12.10
CA ASN A 14 27.31 -12.22 12.63
C ASN A 14 25.87 -11.68 12.66
N TYR A 15 25.36 -11.28 11.50
CA TYR A 15 23.99 -10.77 11.39
C TYR A 15 22.99 -11.90 11.58
N LYS A 16 21.91 -11.59 12.30
CA LYS A 16 20.85 -12.55 12.62
C LYS A 16 19.51 -11.96 12.24
N GLN A 17 18.66 -12.78 11.64
CA GLN A 17 17.26 -12.43 11.47
C GLN A 17 16.54 -12.46 12.82
N SER A 18 15.42 -11.76 12.89
CA SER A 18 14.46 -11.88 13.98
C SER A 18 13.06 -11.88 13.38
N LYS A 19 12.07 -12.14 14.22
CA LYS A 19 10.68 -12.12 13.80
C LYS A 19 10.16 -10.68 13.66
N TYR A 20 9.64 -10.34 12.49
CA TYR A 20 9.00 -9.06 12.19
C TYR A 20 7.64 -9.29 11.54
N CYS A 21 6.77 -8.31 11.67
CA CYS A 21 5.70 -8.10 10.71
C CYS A 21 6.15 -6.99 9.77
N ILE A 22 6.12 -7.24 8.47
CA ILE A 22 6.56 -6.31 7.44
C ILE A 22 5.39 -5.97 6.51
N ALA A 23 5.37 -4.76 5.98
CA ALA A 23 4.51 -4.34 4.91
C ALA A 23 5.38 -3.90 3.72
N TYR A 24 5.23 -4.56 2.58
CA TYR A 24 5.87 -4.18 1.33
C TYR A 24 4.82 -3.59 0.40
N LEU A 25 5.03 -2.35 -0.03
CA LEU A 25 4.08 -1.54 -0.79
C LEU A 25 4.70 -1.10 -2.11
N ASP A 26 3.88 -1.06 -3.16
CA ASP A 26 4.27 -0.72 -4.53
C ASP A 26 3.21 0.20 -5.17
N ILE A 27 3.67 1.28 -5.81
CA ILE A 27 2.81 2.17 -6.58
C ILE A 27 2.59 1.57 -7.98
N LEU A 28 1.33 1.26 -8.29
CA LEU A 28 0.96 0.67 -9.56
C LEU A 28 1.32 1.57 -10.74
N GLY A 29 2.14 1.03 -11.63
CA GLY A 29 2.57 1.74 -12.83
C GLY A 29 3.74 2.69 -12.58
N GLY A 30 4.41 2.63 -11.43
CA GLY A 30 5.53 3.49 -11.05
C GLY A 30 6.62 3.57 -12.11
N LYS A 31 7.03 2.46 -12.73
CA LYS A 31 7.96 2.49 -13.89
C LYS A 31 7.53 3.48 -14.98
N ASN A 32 6.26 3.45 -15.38
CA ASN A 32 5.77 4.34 -16.44
C ASN A 32 5.60 5.78 -15.93
N LEU A 33 5.29 5.98 -14.64
CA LEU A 33 5.27 7.30 -14.01
C LEU A 33 6.68 7.91 -14.05
N ILE A 34 7.68 7.19 -13.52
CA ILE A 34 9.10 7.61 -13.49
C ILE A 34 9.62 7.92 -14.90
N CYS A 35 9.41 7.02 -15.87
CA CYS A 35 9.92 7.24 -17.23
C CYS A 35 9.26 8.40 -17.97
N LYS A 36 8.09 8.88 -17.52
CA LYS A 36 7.35 9.99 -18.14
C LYS A 36 7.34 11.26 -17.28
N ASP A 37 8.07 11.27 -16.16
CA ASP A 37 8.08 12.36 -15.18
C ASP A 37 9.01 13.51 -15.61
N SER A 38 8.70 14.17 -16.73
CA SER A 38 9.57 15.22 -17.28
C SER A 38 9.63 16.48 -16.43
N ASP A 39 8.60 16.75 -15.62
CA ASP A 39 8.51 17.92 -14.75
C ASP A 39 8.80 17.60 -13.26
N ASN A 40 9.18 16.34 -12.96
CA ASN A 40 9.46 15.84 -11.62
C ASN A 40 8.25 15.90 -10.67
N THR A 41 7.02 16.00 -11.17
CA THR A 41 5.82 16.02 -10.32
C THR A 41 5.70 14.73 -9.51
N PHE A 42 5.90 13.57 -10.16
CA PHE A 42 5.82 12.28 -9.47
C PHE A 42 6.95 12.12 -8.44
N LEU A 43 8.17 12.54 -8.77
CA LEU A 43 9.28 12.56 -7.83
C LEU A 43 8.97 13.37 -6.56
N ASN A 44 8.37 14.55 -6.70
CA ASN A 44 8.03 15.39 -5.55
C ASN A 44 6.88 14.81 -4.71
N HIS A 45 5.85 14.22 -5.34
CA HIS A 45 4.82 13.48 -4.62
C HIS A 45 5.40 12.28 -3.88
N LEU A 46 6.32 11.53 -4.52
CA LEU A 46 6.98 10.39 -3.90
C LEU A 46 7.78 10.82 -2.66
N ASN A 47 8.53 11.93 -2.74
CA ASN A 47 9.24 12.49 -1.60
C ASN A 47 8.28 12.86 -0.46
N MET A 48 7.16 13.51 -0.77
CA MET A 48 6.14 13.85 0.22
C MET A 48 5.61 12.59 0.94
N PHE A 49 5.18 11.57 0.19
CA PHE A 49 4.71 10.31 0.77
C PHE A 49 5.78 9.60 1.63
N PHE A 50 7.05 9.72 1.25
CA PHE A 50 8.15 9.14 2.02
C PHE A 50 8.38 9.88 3.34
N GLU A 51 8.35 11.21 3.32
CA GLU A 51 8.44 12.02 4.53
C GLU A 51 7.24 11.77 5.46
N ASP A 52 6.03 11.64 4.92
CA ASP A 52 4.84 11.33 5.71
C ASP A 52 4.92 9.93 6.33
N ALA A 53 5.39 8.92 5.57
CA ALA A 53 5.63 7.58 6.11
C ALA A 53 6.70 7.56 7.22
N ILE A 54 7.77 8.37 7.10
CA ILE A 54 8.77 8.55 8.16
C ILE A 54 8.12 9.20 9.38
N CYS A 55 7.41 10.31 9.19
CA CYS A 55 6.78 11.09 10.25
C CYS A 55 5.80 10.23 11.06
N GLU A 56 4.95 9.45 10.39
CA GLU A 56 4.01 8.54 11.03
C GLU A 56 4.73 7.45 11.84
N ALA A 57 5.79 6.86 11.28
CA ALA A 57 6.58 5.85 11.97
C ALA A 57 7.31 6.44 13.20
N GLU A 58 7.91 7.62 13.08
CA GLU A 58 8.59 8.31 14.19
C GLU A 58 7.61 8.70 15.29
N THR A 59 6.43 9.23 14.92
CA THR A 59 5.34 9.53 15.85
C THR A 59 4.93 8.27 16.62
N ALA A 60 4.69 7.16 15.91
CA ALA A 60 4.36 5.88 16.54
C ALA A 60 5.48 5.34 17.45
N ASN A 61 6.75 5.64 17.13
CA ASN A 61 7.90 5.22 17.94
C ASN A 61 8.04 6.05 19.22
N ILE A 62 7.82 7.38 19.15
CA ILE A 62 7.89 8.31 20.29
C ILE A 62 6.87 7.95 21.37
N PHE A 63 5.64 7.65 20.97
CA PHE A 63 4.56 7.40 21.94
C PHE A 63 4.61 5.99 22.56
N ASP A 64 5.39 5.06 22.00
CA ASP A 64 5.21 3.64 22.33
C ASP A 64 6.48 2.78 22.44
N ASN A 65 7.69 3.36 22.33
CA ASN A 65 8.96 2.62 22.31
C ASN A 65 8.92 1.43 21.33
N LYS A 66 8.33 1.65 20.15
CA LYS A 66 8.27 0.67 19.07
C LYS A 66 9.38 1.02 18.08
N ASP A 67 10.01 0.00 17.50
CA ASP A 67 11.03 0.19 16.46
C ASP A 67 10.37 -0.05 15.09
N ILE A 68 9.47 0.85 14.67
CA ILE A 68 8.98 0.83 13.28
C ILE A 68 10.12 1.32 12.39
N ILE A 69 10.47 0.49 11.43
CA ILE A 69 11.51 0.77 10.45
C ILE A 69 10.83 1.10 9.14
N VAL A 70 11.26 2.18 8.50
CA VAL A 70 10.85 2.56 7.16
C VAL A 70 12.07 2.50 6.23
N LYS A 71 11.89 1.90 5.06
CA LYS A 71 12.88 1.83 3.99
C LYS A 71 12.19 2.10 2.66
N PHE A 72 12.89 2.79 1.78
CA PHE A 72 12.43 3.12 0.45
C PHE A 72 13.38 2.52 -0.59
N PHE A 73 12.83 2.09 -1.71
CA PHE A 73 13.60 1.70 -2.89
C PHE A 73 12.79 2.01 -4.14
N SER A 74 13.27 2.91 -5.00
CA SER A 74 12.45 3.42 -6.12
C SER A 74 11.12 3.96 -5.57
N ASP A 75 10.00 3.44 -6.06
CA ASP A 75 8.61 3.72 -5.71
C ASP A 75 8.05 2.75 -4.65
N ASN A 76 8.89 1.84 -4.12
CA ASN A 76 8.51 0.89 -3.10
C ASN A 76 8.72 1.44 -1.69
N ILE A 77 7.77 1.15 -0.81
CA ILE A 77 7.82 1.48 0.61
C ILE A 77 7.82 0.17 1.41
N LEU A 78 8.79 0.02 2.29
CA LEU A 78 8.90 -1.12 3.21
C LEU A 78 8.81 -0.62 4.65
N LEU A 79 7.77 -1.06 5.35
CA LEU A 79 7.65 -0.87 6.80
C LEU A 79 7.88 -2.20 7.52
N ALA A 80 8.53 -2.17 8.68
CA ALA A 80 8.72 -3.36 9.49
C ALA A 80 8.62 -3.04 10.97
N ILE A 81 7.91 -3.89 11.72
CA ILE A 81 7.84 -3.81 13.18
C ILE A 81 8.28 -5.13 13.81
N LYS A 82 9.20 -5.03 14.77
CA LYS A 82 9.74 -6.22 15.45
C LYS A 82 8.69 -6.87 16.34
N LEU A 83 8.53 -8.18 16.20
CA LEU A 83 7.64 -9.00 17.00
C LEU A 83 8.47 -9.87 17.94
N ASN A 84 8.22 -9.75 19.24
CA ASN A 84 8.84 -10.63 20.24
C ASN A 84 7.91 -11.81 20.55
N ASN A 85 8.47 -12.98 20.89
CA ASN A 85 7.67 -14.18 21.13
C ASN A 85 6.77 -14.07 22.38
N SER A 86 7.08 -13.17 23.32
CA SER A 86 6.33 -12.91 24.56
C SER A 86 5.68 -11.52 24.59
N ASP A 87 5.35 -10.98 23.41
CA ASP A 87 4.88 -9.60 23.28
C ASP A 87 3.41 -9.49 23.68
N THR A 88 3.14 -9.09 24.93
CA THR A 88 1.79 -8.78 25.42
C THR A 88 1.11 -7.69 24.60
N ASN A 89 1.89 -6.90 23.84
CA ASN A 89 1.43 -5.82 22.98
C ASN A 89 1.41 -6.19 21.48
N ARG A 90 1.44 -7.48 21.13
CA ARG A 90 1.41 -7.96 19.74
C ARG A 90 0.29 -7.31 18.92
N THR A 91 -0.97 -7.40 19.36
CA THR A 91 -2.11 -6.80 18.64
C THR A 91 -1.90 -5.30 18.45
N ASN A 92 -1.47 -4.59 19.50
CA ASN A 92 -1.18 -3.16 19.43
C ASN A 92 -0.03 -2.82 18.45
N LYS A 93 0.92 -3.73 18.23
CA LYS A 93 1.99 -3.55 17.23
C LYS A 93 1.48 -3.77 15.83
N LEU A 94 0.72 -4.85 15.60
CA LEU A 94 0.09 -5.14 14.32
C LEU A 94 -0.84 -4.01 13.91
N THR A 95 -1.77 -3.62 14.78
CA THR A 95 -2.68 -2.49 14.54
C THR A 95 -1.96 -1.21 14.14
N LYS A 96 -0.82 -0.87 14.78
CA LYS A 96 -0.06 0.33 14.39
C LYS A 96 0.52 0.24 12.99
N LEU A 97 1.11 -0.91 12.65
CA LEU A 97 1.58 -1.14 11.29
C LEU A 97 0.43 -1.03 10.29
N LEU A 98 -0.72 -1.64 10.58
CA LEU A 98 -1.91 -1.56 9.72
C LEU A 98 -2.41 -0.10 9.57
N ASN A 99 -2.39 0.68 10.65
CA ASN A 99 -2.79 2.09 10.62
C ASN A 99 -1.90 2.91 9.68
N ILE A 100 -0.58 2.81 9.84
CA ILE A 100 0.37 3.56 9.01
C ILE A 100 0.25 3.13 7.54
N VAL A 101 0.19 1.82 7.29
CA VAL A 101 0.06 1.28 5.94
C VAL A 101 -1.25 1.73 5.28
N GLY A 102 -2.34 1.73 6.04
CA GLY A 102 -3.64 2.17 5.54
C GLY A 102 -3.69 3.67 5.27
N ASN A 103 -3.09 4.50 6.14
CA ASN A 103 -2.91 5.94 5.89
C ASN A 103 -2.16 6.19 4.58
N ILE A 104 -0.98 5.58 4.41
CA ILE A 104 -0.16 5.71 3.20
C ILE A 104 -0.97 5.34 1.95
N GLN A 105 -1.72 4.24 1.98
CA GLN A 105 -2.51 3.82 0.82
C GLN A 105 -3.60 4.85 0.46
N ILE A 106 -4.29 5.39 1.47
CA ILE A 106 -5.36 6.36 1.27
C ILE A 106 -4.84 7.71 0.81
N GLU A 107 -3.74 8.17 1.39
CA GLU A 107 -3.10 9.42 0.98
C GLU A 107 -2.67 9.35 -0.49
N ILE A 108 -2.01 8.27 -0.89
CA ILE A 108 -1.56 8.06 -2.27
C ILE A 108 -2.75 8.00 -3.26
N LEU A 109 -3.88 7.39 -2.84
CA LEU A 109 -5.13 7.44 -3.61
C LEU A 109 -5.68 8.85 -3.77
N GLU A 110 -5.59 9.66 -2.72
CA GLU A 110 -6.03 11.06 -2.71
C GLU A 110 -5.34 11.87 -3.81
N TYR A 111 -4.05 11.60 -4.07
CA TYR A 111 -3.26 12.20 -5.15
C TYR A 111 -3.37 11.50 -6.51
N GLY A 112 -4.29 10.54 -6.67
CA GLY A 112 -4.58 9.91 -7.96
C GLY A 112 -3.59 8.81 -8.36
N TYR A 113 -2.95 8.17 -7.38
CA TYR A 113 -2.13 6.99 -7.58
C TYR A 113 -2.79 5.76 -6.93
N LEU A 114 -2.54 4.59 -7.49
CA LEU A 114 -3.02 3.33 -6.92
C LEU A 114 -1.85 2.58 -6.32
N MET A 115 -2.07 1.93 -5.19
CA MET A 115 -1.07 1.15 -4.48
C MET A 115 -1.55 -0.26 -4.23
N ARG A 116 -0.60 -1.19 -4.24
CA ARG A 116 -0.79 -2.58 -3.83
C ARG A 116 0.34 -3.01 -2.90
N GLY A 117 0.21 -4.17 -2.29
CA GLY A 117 1.25 -4.68 -1.41
C GLY A 117 0.86 -5.92 -0.65
N ALA A 118 1.68 -6.26 0.34
CA ALA A 118 1.44 -7.37 1.24
C ALA A 118 1.97 -7.08 2.65
N ILE A 119 1.25 -7.59 3.66
CA ILE A 119 1.63 -7.55 5.06
C ILE A 119 1.84 -8.98 5.54
N VAL A 120 3.09 -9.28 5.90
CA VAL A 120 3.61 -10.62 6.15
C VAL A 120 4.40 -10.65 7.45
N GLU A 121 4.20 -11.70 8.24
CA GLU A 121 5.00 -11.98 9.42
C GLU A 121 6.01 -13.10 9.14
N GLY A 122 7.28 -12.87 9.52
CA GLY A 122 8.32 -13.87 9.40
C GLY A 122 9.71 -13.37 9.75
N GLU A 123 10.70 -14.17 9.38
CA GLU A 123 12.11 -13.86 9.64
C GLU A 123 12.61 -12.75 8.72
N PHE A 124 13.11 -11.68 9.34
CA PHE A 124 13.56 -10.47 8.67
C PHE A 124 14.78 -9.87 9.39
N TYR A 125 15.60 -9.17 8.62
CA TYR A 125 16.78 -8.45 9.04
C TYR A 125 16.81 -7.11 8.31
N HIS A 126 17.25 -6.08 9.01
CA HIS A 126 17.52 -4.78 8.44
C HIS A 126 18.74 -4.16 9.10
N ASN A 127 19.38 -3.27 8.36
CA ASN A 127 20.30 -2.27 8.89
C ASN A 127 20.20 -1.00 8.04
N ASN A 128 21.17 -0.08 8.20
CA ASN A 128 21.19 1.17 7.42
C ASN A 128 21.53 0.98 5.93
N LYS A 129 22.00 -0.20 5.53
CA LYS A 129 22.50 -0.48 4.18
C LYS A 129 21.58 -1.38 3.37
N PHE A 130 20.97 -2.39 4.00
CA PHE A 130 20.14 -3.37 3.30
C PHE A 130 19.11 -4.02 4.23
N VAL A 131 18.16 -4.68 3.59
CA VAL A 131 17.12 -5.52 4.19
C VAL A 131 17.23 -6.93 3.63
N TYR A 132 16.83 -7.93 4.41
CA TYR A 132 16.94 -9.33 4.03
C TYR A 132 15.96 -10.18 4.83
N GLY A 133 15.35 -11.18 4.22
CA GLY A 133 14.64 -12.22 4.96
C GLY A 133 13.54 -12.91 4.17
N LYS A 134 13.08 -14.05 4.70
CA LYS A 134 12.01 -14.83 4.08
C LYS A 134 10.70 -14.06 4.03
N ALA A 135 10.41 -13.27 5.06
CA ALA A 135 9.24 -12.40 5.09
C ALA A 135 9.22 -11.44 3.90
N LEU A 136 10.38 -10.84 3.55
CA LEU A 136 10.50 -9.91 2.43
C LEU A 136 10.25 -10.61 1.09
N VAL A 137 10.84 -11.79 0.89
CA VAL A 137 10.63 -12.58 -0.33
C VAL A 137 9.15 -12.94 -0.50
N GLU A 138 8.50 -13.36 0.59
CA GLU A 138 7.07 -13.70 0.55
C GLU A 138 6.20 -12.46 0.27
N ALA A 139 6.47 -11.32 0.93
CA ALA A 139 5.71 -10.10 0.71
C ALA A 139 5.81 -9.60 -0.74
N VAL A 140 7.01 -9.62 -1.32
CA VAL A 140 7.22 -9.29 -2.75
C VAL A 140 6.48 -10.28 -3.64
N ASN A 141 6.57 -11.58 -3.37
CA ASN A 141 5.87 -12.58 -4.18
C ASN A 141 4.34 -12.39 -4.15
N ILE A 142 3.76 -12.07 -3.00
CA ILE A 142 2.33 -11.78 -2.86
C ILE A 142 1.97 -10.49 -3.62
N GLU A 143 2.76 -9.43 -3.48
CA GLU A 143 2.56 -8.16 -4.20
C GLU A 143 2.58 -8.37 -5.72
N GLU A 144 3.56 -9.13 -6.24
CA GLU A 144 3.73 -9.35 -7.67
C GLU A 144 2.63 -10.24 -8.26
N ASN A 145 2.30 -11.34 -7.56
CA ASN A 145 1.52 -12.45 -8.14
C ASN A 145 0.07 -12.56 -7.64
N ILE A 146 -0.25 -11.99 -6.48
CA ILE A 146 -1.57 -12.13 -5.82
C ILE A 146 -2.28 -10.77 -5.72
N ALA A 147 -1.55 -9.70 -5.42
CA ALA A 147 -2.09 -8.34 -5.40
C ALA A 147 -2.24 -7.77 -6.82
N ILE A 148 -3.07 -8.42 -7.65
CA ILE A 148 -3.36 -8.00 -9.02
C ILE A 148 -4.09 -6.65 -9.04
N TYR A 149 -4.98 -6.45 -8.07
CA TYR A 149 -5.77 -5.24 -7.83
C TYR A 149 -5.07 -4.30 -6.82
N PRO A 150 -5.47 -3.01 -6.73
CA PRO A 150 -4.82 -2.02 -5.85
C PRO A 150 -5.23 -2.22 -4.38
N ARG A 151 -4.77 -3.33 -3.81
CA ARG A 151 -5.07 -3.79 -2.45
C ARG A 151 -3.81 -4.28 -1.76
N ILE A 152 -3.82 -4.19 -0.43
CA ILE A 152 -2.71 -4.62 0.42
C ILE A 152 -3.12 -5.93 1.09
N ILE A 153 -2.58 -7.05 0.61
CA ILE A 153 -2.92 -8.39 1.10
C ILE A 153 -2.41 -8.58 2.52
N ILE A 154 -3.19 -9.22 3.38
CA ILE A 154 -2.85 -9.51 4.77
C ILE A 154 -2.78 -11.02 4.96
N GLN A 155 -1.66 -11.53 5.48
CA GLN A 155 -1.57 -12.94 5.87
C GLN A 155 -2.66 -13.32 6.87
N LYS A 156 -3.24 -14.51 6.68
CA LYS A 156 -4.35 -15.02 7.50
C LYS A 156 -4.09 -14.92 9.01
N GLN A 157 -2.91 -15.28 9.48
CA GLN A 157 -2.55 -15.22 10.91
C GLN A 157 -2.55 -13.80 11.50
N ILE A 158 -2.34 -12.77 10.67
CA ILE A 158 -2.47 -11.37 11.08
C ILE A 158 -3.96 -11.01 11.11
N GLN A 159 -4.69 -11.35 10.04
CA GLN A 159 -6.13 -11.13 9.93
C GLN A 159 -6.92 -11.75 11.10
N GLU A 160 -6.57 -12.96 11.54
CA GLU A 160 -7.22 -13.65 12.67
C GLU A 160 -7.14 -12.84 13.98
N VAL A 161 -6.08 -12.05 14.17
CA VAL A 161 -5.86 -11.20 15.35
C VAL A 161 -6.42 -9.79 15.15
N THR A 162 -6.53 -9.33 13.91
CA THR A 162 -7.00 -7.99 13.54
C THR A 162 -8.19 -8.01 12.56
N PRO A 163 -9.27 -8.78 12.82
CA PRO A 163 -10.31 -9.02 11.82
C PRO A 163 -11.07 -7.76 11.42
N HIS A 164 -11.22 -6.80 12.34
CA HIS A 164 -11.91 -5.53 12.11
C HIS A 164 -11.20 -4.60 11.12
N TYR A 165 -9.91 -4.86 10.85
CA TYR A 165 -9.09 -4.09 9.90
C TYR A 165 -9.10 -4.68 8.50
N CYS A 166 -9.79 -5.79 8.27
CA CYS A 166 -9.64 -6.57 7.06
C CYS A 166 -10.98 -6.73 6.33
N TYR A 167 -10.91 -6.76 5.00
CA TYR A 167 -11.96 -7.32 4.17
C TYR A 167 -11.47 -8.60 3.51
N GLN A 168 -12.41 -9.46 3.13
CA GLN A 168 -12.14 -10.56 2.22
C GLN A 168 -12.62 -10.17 0.83
N ASP A 169 -11.81 -10.48 -0.18
CA ASP A 169 -12.13 -10.26 -1.59
C ASP A 169 -12.68 -11.53 -2.25
N ALA A 170 -13.13 -11.42 -3.50
CA ALA A 170 -13.79 -12.50 -4.23
C ALA A 170 -12.90 -13.73 -4.49
N ASP A 171 -11.58 -13.57 -4.47
CA ASP A 171 -10.60 -14.66 -4.59
C ASP A 171 -10.24 -15.31 -3.25
N GLY A 172 -10.89 -14.90 -2.16
CA GLY A 172 -10.70 -15.47 -0.83
C GLY A 172 -9.55 -14.85 -0.05
N GLU A 173 -8.75 -13.98 -0.66
CA GLU A 173 -7.66 -13.28 0.01
C GLU A 173 -8.18 -12.17 0.93
N TYR A 174 -7.48 -11.96 2.04
CA TYR A 174 -7.76 -10.86 2.96
C TYR A 174 -6.92 -9.65 2.59
N TYR A 175 -7.51 -8.46 2.65
CA TYR A 175 -6.82 -7.20 2.40
C TYR A 175 -7.17 -6.13 3.43
N LEU A 176 -6.26 -5.20 3.63
CA LEU A 176 -6.43 -4.08 4.56
C LEU A 176 -7.61 -3.20 4.14
N ASN A 177 -8.50 -2.92 5.09
CA ASN A 177 -9.55 -1.93 4.93
C ASN A 177 -8.99 -0.52 5.23
N SER A 178 -8.21 0.02 4.31
CA SER A 178 -7.51 1.30 4.45
C SER A 178 -8.43 2.51 4.59
N PHE A 179 -9.67 2.47 4.08
CA PHE A 179 -10.63 3.57 4.30
C PHE A 179 -11.02 3.77 5.77
N LEU A 180 -10.72 2.82 6.68
CA LEU A 180 -10.82 3.04 8.13
C LEU A 180 -10.04 4.27 8.60
N TYR A 181 -9.06 4.71 7.82
CA TYR A 181 -8.14 5.79 8.18
C TYR A 181 -8.35 7.08 7.39
N CYS A 182 -9.43 7.17 6.61
CA CYS A 182 -9.70 8.39 5.86
C CYS A 182 -10.10 9.56 6.78
N SER A 183 -9.59 10.75 6.48
CA SER A 183 -10.01 11.97 7.14
C SER A 183 -11.45 12.37 6.73
N GLY A 184 -12.11 13.21 7.53
CA GLY A 184 -13.41 13.75 7.17
C GLY A 184 -13.33 14.55 5.87
N LEU A 185 -14.30 14.35 4.97
CA LEU A 185 -14.40 15.00 3.64
C LEU A 185 -13.42 14.53 2.55
N SER A 186 -12.42 13.69 2.86
CA SER A 186 -11.52 13.13 1.84
C SER A 186 -12.25 12.36 0.73
N TYR A 187 -13.45 11.86 0.99
CA TYR A 187 -14.28 11.15 0.01
C TYR A 187 -14.53 11.93 -1.29
N VAL A 188 -14.60 13.27 -1.24
CA VAL A 188 -14.74 14.11 -2.43
C VAL A 188 -13.50 13.98 -3.31
N ARG A 189 -12.31 14.04 -2.69
CA ARG A 189 -11.03 13.88 -3.40
C ARG A 189 -10.88 12.47 -3.95
N PHE A 190 -11.16 11.44 -3.15
CA PHE A 190 -11.12 10.05 -3.63
C PHE A 190 -12.02 9.84 -4.84
N LYS A 191 -13.29 10.31 -4.76
CA LYS A 191 -14.22 10.19 -5.88
C LYS A 191 -13.69 10.87 -7.13
N ASN A 192 -13.20 12.11 -7.02
CA ASN A 192 -12.64 12.84 -8.16
C ASN A 192 -11.40 12.14 -8.74
N SER A 193 -10.46 11.73 -7.90
CA SER A 193 -9.25 11.02 -8.31
C SER A 193 -9.57 9.71 -9.03
N LEU A 194 -10.53 8.93 -8.53
CA LEU A 194 -11.00 7.69 -9.18
C LEU A 194 -11.65 7.95 -10.55
N LEU A 195 -12.53 8.95 -10.65
CA LEU A 195 -13.19 9.30 -11.91
C LEU A 195 -12.21 9.87 -12.93
N ASP A 196 -11.23 10.66 -12.50
CA ASP A 196 -10.22 11.23 -13.39
C ASP A 196 -9.23 10.17 -13.88
N MET A 197 -8.83 9.22 -13.02
CA MET A 197 -8.10 8.03 -13.45
C MET A 197 -8.90 7.23 -14.47
N LEU A 198 -10.20 7.02 -14.24
CA LEU A 198 -11.06 6.29 -15.18
C LEU A 198 -11.13 7.00 -16.54
N LYS A 199 -11.31 8.31 -16.57
CA LYS A 199 -11.28 9.11 -17.82
C LYS A 199 -9.94 8.97 -18.54
N LYS A 200 -8.82 9.06 -17.80
CA LYS A 200 -7.46 8.99 -18.36
C LYS A 200 -7.13 7.63 -18.96
N TYR A 201 -7.63 6.55 -18.36
CA TYR A 201 -7.26 5.19 -18.71
C TYR A 201 -8.40 4.31 -19.24
N ALA A 202 -9.54 4.90 -19.63
CA ALA A 202 -10.71 4.16 -20.13
C ALA A 202 -10.38 3.23 -21.31
N ASN A 203 -9.40 3.60 -22.15
CA ASN A 203 -8.99 2.81 -23.31
C ASN A 203 -7.96 1.70 -22.99
N ASN A 204 -7.48 1.60 -21.75
CA ASN A 204 -6.56 0.55 -21.32
C ASN A 204 -7.30 -0.42 -20.41
N GLN A 205 -7.78 -1.53 -20.97
CA GLN A 205 -8.60 -2.50 -20.26
C GLN A 205 -7.97 -3.02 -18.96
N LYS A 206 -6.65 -3.27 -18.96
CA LYS A 206 -5.94 -3.78 -17.76
C LYS A 206 -5.89 -2.74 -16.64
N ILE A 207 -5.62 -1.47 -16.97
CA ILE A 207 -5.60 -0.39 -15.96
C ILE A 207 -7.02 -0.07 -15.52
N MET A 208 -7.98 -0.05 -16.45
CA MET A 208 -9.39 0.18 -16.16
C MET A 208 -9.94 -0.83 -15.16
N GLN A 209 -9.62 -2.12 -15.29
CA GLN A 209 -10.03 -3.15 -14.32
C GLN A 209 -9.55 -2.84 -12.89
N LYS A 210 -8.34 -2.31 -12.73
CA LYS A 210 -7.79 -1.91 -11.42
C LYS A 210 -8.52 -0.70 -10.84
N ILE A 211 -8.84 0.28 -11.69
CA ILE A 211 -9.61 1.47 -11.28
C ILE A 211 -11.03 1.08 -10.89
N ILE A 212 -11.69 0.21 -11.66
CA ILE A 212 -13.02 -0.30 -11.35
C ILE A 212 -13.00 -1.05 -10.01
N TRP A 213 -12.00 -1.89 -9.74
CA TRP A 213 -11.85 -2.52 -8.43
C TRP A 213 -11.76 -1.46 -7.31
N ALA A 214 -10.97 -0.40 -7.50
CA ALA A 214 -10.83 0.67 -6.50
C ALA A 214 -12.15 1.43 -6.29
N ILE A 215 -12.94 1.65 -7.35
CA ILE A 215 -14.29 2.22 -7.27
C ILE A 215 -15.24 1.30 -6.51
N THR A 216 -15.21 0.00 -6.79
CA THR A 216 -16.00 -1.00 -6.05
C THR A 216 -15.63 -1.00 -4.57
N TYR A 217 -14.34 -0.91 -4.24
CA TYR A 217 -13.87 -0.83 -2.86
C TYR A 217 -14.34 0.47 -2.17
N TYR A 218 -14.18 1.62 -2.81
CA TYR A 218 -14.71 2.91 -2.34
C TYR A 218 -16.21 2.81 -2.05
N ASN A 219 -16.99 2.34 -3.02
CA ASN A 219 -18.44 2.22 -2.87
C ASN A 219 -18.81 1.25 -1.73
N LYS A 220 -18.13 0.10 -1.63
CA LYS A 220 -18.35 -0.89 -0.57
C LYS A 220 -18.15 -0.28 0.83
N TYR A 221 -17.09 0.51 1.02
CA TYR A 221 -16.84 1.15 2.30
C TYR A 221 -17.92 2.19 2.63
N TYR A 222 -18.19 3.10 1.69
CA TYR A 222 -19.08 4.24 1.92
C TYR A 222 -20.57 3.90 1.85
N SER A 223 -20.96 2.77 1.27
CA SER A 223 -22.34 2.26 1.31
C SER A 223 -22.71 1.64 2.65
N ASN A 224 -21.72 1.31 3.49
CA ASN A 224 -21.97 0.72 4.80
C ASN A 224 -22.27 1.83 5.82
N PRO A 225 -23.49 1.92 6.37
CA PRO A 225 -23.88 2.99 7.29
C PRO A 225 -23.12 2.95 8.63
N TYR A 226 -22.43 1.84 8.93
CA TYR A 226 -21.61 1.70 10.14
C TYR A 226 -20.14 2.08 9.93
N SER A 227 -19.72 2.37 8.70
CA SER A 227 -18.37 2.88 8.44
C SER A 227 -18.25 4.34 8.90
N PHE A 228 -17.03 4.74 9.25
CA PHE A 228 -16.72 6.10 9.68
C PHE A 228 -16.80 7.08 8.51
N ASN A 229 -17.12 8.35 8.76
CA ASN A 229 -17.16 9.42 7.75
C ASN A 229 -18.04 9.15 6.51
N THR A 230 -19.16 8.42 6.66
CA THR A 230 -20.06 8.04 5.55
C THR A 230 -21.24 8.97 5.30
N VAL A 231 -21.54 9.87 6.23
CA VAL A 231 -22.69 10.78 6.12
C VAL A 231 -22.50 11.76 4.96
N GLY A 232 -23.46 11.77 4.03
CA GLY A 232 -23.45 12.67 2.87
C GLY A 232 -22.49 12.28 1.74
N VAL A 233 -21.86 11.10 1.82
CA VAL A 233 -20.93 10.65 0.79
C VAL A 233 -21.66 10.27 -0.49
N GLN A 234 -21.19 10.82 -1.61
CA GLN A 234 -21.67 10.42 -2.92
C GLN A 234 -20.91 9.19 -3.41
N LEU A 235 -21.65 8.12 -3.66
CA LEU A 235 -21.12 6.94 -4.34
C LEU A 235 -20.84 7.24 -5.82
N ILE A 236 -20.00 6.42 -6.43
CA ILE A 236 -19.77 6.44 -7.88
C ILE A 236 -20.76 5.48 -8.52
N THR A 237 -21.67 6.02 -9.34
CA THR A 237 -22.75 5.24 -9.97
C THR A 237 -22.28 4.52 -11.24
N GLU A 238 -22.96 3.44 -11.60
CA GLU A 238 -22.74 2.75 -12.89
C GLU A 238 -22.97 3.70 -14.08
N LYS A 239 -23.93 4.63 -13.96
CA LYS A 239 -24.17 5.65 -14.97
C LYS A 239 -22.95 6.55 -15.17
N GLU A 240 -22.35 7.06 -14.09
CA GLU A 240 -21.12 7.87 -14.18
C GLU A 240 -19.97 7.11 -14.85
N ILE A 241 -19.79 5.83 -14.50
CA ILE A 241 -18.78 4.95 -15.10
C ILE A 241 -19.02 4.78 -16.60
N ASN A 242 -20.25 4.42 -16.99
CA ASN A 242 -20.63 4.18 -18.39
C ASN A 242 -20.57 5.46 -19.23
N ASP A 243 -20.96 6.60 -18.67
CA ASP A 243 -20.86 7.90 -19.33
C ASP A 243 -19.39 8.27 -19.63
N ILE A 244 -18.46 7.95 -18.73
CA ILE A 244 -17.03 8.18 -18.95
C ILE A 244 -16.47 7.24 -20.02
N ILE A 245 -16.79 5.95 -19.95
CA ILE A 245 -16.28 4.93 -20.89
C ILE A 245 -16.80 5.23 -22.31
N SER A 246 -18.09 5.54 -22.45
CA SER A 246 -18.72 5.84 -23.75
C SER A 246 -18.19 7.12 -24.40
N LYS A 247 -18.06 8.22 -23.64
CA LYS A 247 -17.50 9.49 -24.14
C LYS A 247 -16.06 9.36 -24.60
N THR A 248 -15.26 8.54 -23.91
CA THR A 248 -13.85 8.34 -24.26
C THR A 248 -13.71 7.47 -25.51
N SER A 249 -14.56 6.45 -25.64
CA SER A 249 -14.65 5.62 -26.85
C SER A 249 -15.06 6.44 -28.08
N ALA A 250 -16.05 7.34 -27.96
CA ALA A 250 -16.51 8.18 -29.06
C ALA A 250 -15.42 9.13 -29.61
N LYS A 251 -14.57 9.70 -28.74
CA LYS A 251 -13.46 10.58 -29.14
C LYS A 251 -12.37 9.86 -29.97
N CYS A 252 -12.24 8.54 -29.84
CA CYS A 252 -11.30 7.77 -30.65
C CYS A 252 -11.79 7.57 -32.08
N TYR A 253 -13.10 7.55 -32.32
CA TYR A 253 -13.68 7.37 -33.67
C TYR A 253 -13.75 8.67 -34.48
N THR A 254 -13.73 9.85 -33.83
CA THR A 254 -13.78 11.15 -34.52
C THR A 254 -12.41 11.66 -34.98
N ASN A 255 -11.32 10.96 -34.67
CA ASN A 255 -9.94 11.33 -35.02
C ASN A 255 -9.31 10.37 -36.08
N LEU A 256 -10.14 9.61 -36.80
CA LEU A 256 -9.79 8.82 -37.98
C LEU A 256 -10.37 9.49 -39.22
#